data_AF-A0A8X6PTA8-F1
#
_entry.id   AF-A0A8X6PTA8-F1
#
_cell.length_a   1.000
_cell.length_b   1.000
_cell.length_c   1.000
_cell.angle_alpha   90.00
_cell.angle_beta   90.00
_cell.angle_gamma   90.00
#
_symmetry.space_group_name_H-M   'P 1'
#
loop_
_entity.id
_entity.type
_entity.pdbx_description
1 polymer ?
#
loop_
_entity_poly.entity_id
_entity_poly.type
_entity_poly.pdbx_seq_one_letter_code
_entity_poly.pdbx_strand_id
1 'polypeptide(L)'
;MLNPNKNAISITNVAGPSMLPVSVPEESSQFHKIPSDMERVELSRAVSPIQGICDRVQKPLILLENVLEIHSHNETKYYCELCDAPCRLSSIMPHILGYKHTLQCLKQIAPYLYNEVKTYDSRKAESVYLRELIYHKKKYGSGKVRVFHDRPKSDPVSPGSNTSPEDQPGPSWRYAIYCVPVGMN
;
A
#
# COMPACT_ATOMS: atom_id res chain seq x y z
N MET A 1 -9.51 83.93 -6.14
CA MET A 1 -10.74 83.47 -5.48
C MET A 1 -10.57 82.01 -5.08
N LEU A 2 -10.76 81.73 -3.79
CA LEU A 2 -11.28 80.51 -3.13
C LEU A 2 -10.88 79.08 -3.63
N ASN A 3 -10.08 78.44 -2.76
CA ASN A 3 -10.14 77.07 -2.20
C ASN A 3 -10.05 75.78 -3.06
N PRO A 4 -9.45 74.71 -2.48
CA PRO A 4 -9.10 73.44 -3.12
C PRO A 4 -10.23 72.41 -3.01
N ASN A 5 -10.17 71.33 -3.80
CA ASN A 5 -10.92 70.13 -3.44
C ASN A 5 -10.16 68.83 -3.75
N LYS A 6 -10.09 68.02 -2.70
CA LYS A 6 -9.61 66.65 -2.64
C LYS A 6 -10.70 65.75 -3.26
N ASN A 7 -10.31 64.66 -3.92
CA ASN A 7 -11.06 63.39 -3.94
C ASN A 7 -10.13 62.33 -4.52
N ALA A 8 -9.54 61.48 -3.68
CA ALA A 8 -10.12 60.25 -3.13
C ALA A 8 -10.21 59.17 -4.22
N ILE A 9 -9.19 58.32 -4.23
CA ILE A 9 -9.09 57.10 -5.03
C ILE A 9 -10.01 56.06 -4.36
N SER A 10 -11.13 55.72 -5.00
CA SER A 10 -11.95 54.57 -4.59
C SER A 10 -11.30 53.29 -5.08
N ILE A 11 -10.69 52.55 -4.15
CA ILE A 11 -10.29 51.16 -4.33
C ILE A 11 -11.54 50.31 -4.10
N THR A 12 -12.11 49.75 -5.17
CA THR A 12 -13.14 48.73 -5.05
C THR A 12 -12.49 47.41 -4.65
N ASN A 13 -12.76 46.99 -3.41
CA ASN A 13 -12.44 45.66 -2.91
C ASN A 13 -13.18 44.60 -3.72
N VAL A 14 -12.44 43.78 -4.47
CA VAL A 14 -12.97 42.56 -5.07
C VAL A 14 -12.85 41.47 -4.01
N ALA A 15 -13.99 41.01 -3.51
CA ALA A 15 -14.08 39.92 -2.54
C ALA A 15 -13.43 38.65 -3.11
N GLY A 16 -12.37 38.19 -2.45
CA GLY A 16 -11.77 36.89 -2.73
C GLY A 16 -12.70 35.75 -2.30
N PRO A 17 -12.69 34.61 -3.00
CA PRO A 17 -13.48 33.46 -2.59
C PRO A 17 -13.01 32.96 -1.21
N SER A 18 -13.96 32.91 -0.29
CA SER A 18 -13.87 32.35 1.05
C SER A 18 -13.34 30.91 0.96
N MET A 19 -12.08 30.72 1.32
CA MET A 19 -11.46 29.42 1.56
C MET A 19 -12.09 28.83 2.83
N LEU A 20 -13.16 28.06 2.65
CA LEU A 20 -13.61 27.15 3.69
C LEU A 20 -12.50 26.13 3.94
N PRO A 21 -12.15 25.83 5.21
CA PRO A 21 -11.22 24.75 5.49
C PRO A 21 -11.85 23.44 5.03
N VAL A 22 -11.20 22.79 4.06
CA VAL A 22 -11.53 21.42 3.67
C VAL A 22 -11.20 20.54 4.87
N SER A 23 -12.22 20.13 5.60
CA SER A 23 -12.11 19.12 6.64
C SER A 23 -11.61 17.82 5.99
N VAL A 24 -10.35 17.47 6.23
CA VAL A 24 -9.79 16.18 5.83
C VAL A 24 -10.49 15.12 6.68
N PRO A 25 -11.16 14.11 6.10
CA PRO A 25 -11.77 13.05 6.89
C PRO A 25 -10.70 12.31 7.72
N GLU A 26 -10.91 12.16 9.02
CA GLU A 26 -10.03 11.44 9.96
C GLU A 26 -9.82 9.94 9.62
N GLU A 27 -10.53 9.41 8.62
CA GLU A 27 -10.43 8.01 8.15
C GLU A 27 -9.03 7.62 7.66
N SER A 28 -8.19 8.56 7.23
CA SER A 28 -6.82 8.24 6.78
C SER A 28 -5.96 7.64 7.90
N SER A 29 -6.30 7.92 9.16
CA SER A 29 -5.54 7.45 10.33
C SER A 29 -5.88 6.02 10.79
N GLN A 30 -6.98 5.44 10.30
CA GLN A 30 -7.46 4.13 10.75
C GLN A 30 -7.00 2.97 9.87
N PHE A 31 -6.60 3.22 8.62
CA PHE A 31 -6.18 2.15 7.70
C PHE A 31 -4.91 1.40 8.12
N HIS A 32 -4.06 2.01 8.96
CA HIS A 32 -2.81 1.40 9.45
C HIS A 32 -2.94 0.73 10.80
N LYS A 33 -4.06 0.93 11.50
CA LYS A 33 -4.24 0.39 12.85
C LYS A 33 -4.65 -1.07 12.75
N ILE A 34 -3.69 -1.94 12.99
CA ILE A 34 -3.96 -3.36 13.24
C ILE A 34 -4.83 -3.42 14.51
N PRO A 35 -5.98 -4.11 14.50
CA PRO A 35 -6.75 -4.35 15.70
C PRO A 35 -5.87 -4.92 16.83
N SER A 36 -6.14 -4.56 18.09
CA SER A 36 -5.26 -4.92 19.21
C SER A 36 -5.09 -6.43 19.41
N ASP A 37 -6.10 -7.20 19.01
CA ASP A 37 -6.19 -8.66 19.03
C ASP A 37 -5.56 -9.33 17.79
N MET A 38 -5.14 -8.53 16.79
CA MET A 38 -4.53 -9.03 15.56
C MET A 38 -3.03 -8.73 15.52
N GLU A 39 -2.29 -9.57 14.82
CA GLU A 39 -0.91 -9.31 14.43
C GLU A 39 -0.76 -9.36 12.91
N ARG A 40 0.12 -8.50 12.39
CA ARG A 40 0.44 -8.45 10.97
C ARG A 40 1.72 -9.22 10.70
N VAL A 41 1.64 -10.20 9.82
CA VAL A 41 2.77 -11.06 9.45
C VAL A 41 3.09 -10.87 7.97
N GLU A 42 4.37 -10.61 7.68
CA GLU A 42 4.86 -10.51 6.29
C GLU A 42 4.97 -11.90 5.67
N LEU A 43 4.32 -12.08 4.52
CA LEU A 43 4.39 -13.28 3.69
C LEU A 43 5.53 -13.12 2.68
N SER A 44 6.77 -13.25 3.15
CA SER A 44 7.99 -12.96 2.35
C SER A 44 8.13 -13.73 1.02
N ARG A 45 7.44 -14.86 0.86
CA ARG A 45 7.44 -15.67 -0.38
C ARG A 45 6.24 -15.40 -1.28
N ALA A 46 5.23 -14.67 -0.81
CA ALA A 46 4.05 -14.37 -1.59
C ALA A 46 4.35 -13.31 -2.65
N VAL A 47 3.69 -13.42 -3.80
CA VAL A 47 3.78 -12.44 -4.89
C VAL A 47 2.44 -11.73 -4.98
N SER A 48 2.46 -10.41 -4.85
CA SER A 48 1.27 -9.57 -5.03
C SER A 48 0.69 -9.73 -6.44
N PRO A 49 -0.64 -9.86 -6.62
CA PRO A 49 -1.27 -9.87 -7.93
C PRO A 49 -0.96 -8.63 -8.78
N ILE A 50 -0.76 -7.46 -8.16
CA ILE A 50 -0.42 -6.23 -8.90
C ILE A 50 1.04 -6.21 -9.35
N GLN A 51 1.93 -7.05 -8.80
CA GLN A 51 3.35 -7.07 -9.16
C GLN A 51 3.54 -7.31 -10.66
N GLY A 52 2.84 -8.30 -11.22
CA GLY A 52 2.94 -8.59 -12.65
C GLY A 52 2.45 -7.46 -13.54
N ILE A 53 1.52 -6.62 -13.05
CA ILE A 53 1.08 -5.42 -13.74
C ILE A 53 2.20 -4.37 -13.69
N CYS A 54 2.76 -4.11 -12.50
CA CYS A 54 3.88 -3.19 -12.31
C CYS A 54 5.08 -3.52 -13.21
N ASP A 55 5.39 -4.81 -13.37
CA ASP A 55 6.53 -5.26 -14.17
C ASP A 55 6.34 -5.00 -15.68
N ARG A 56 5.09 -5.01 -16.16
CA ARG A 56 4.75 -4.77 -17.58
C ARG A 56 4.59 -3.30 -17.94
N VAL A 57 4.47 -2.42 -16.96
CA VAL A 57 4.30 -0.99 -17.22
C VAL A 57 5.62 -0.38 -17.72
N GLN A 58 5.53 0.40 -18.80
CA GLN A 58 6.69 1.06 -19.42
C GLN A 58 7.27 2.17 -18.53
N LYS A 59 6.45 2.79 -17.68
CA LYS A 59 6.90 3.83 -16.74
C LYS A 59 7.89 3.23 -15.73
N PRO A 60 8.99 3.94 -15.38
CA PRO A 60 9.94 3.43 -14.40
C PRO A 60 9.34 3.51 -12.99
N LEU A 61 8.69 2.43 -12.57
CA LEU A 61 8.32 2.18 -11.19
C LEU A 61 9.57 1.76 -10.39
N ILE A 62 9.76 2.38 -9.24
CA ILE A 62 10.85 2.11 -8.29
C ILE A 62 10.29 2.13 -6.87
N LEU A 63 11.03 1.56 -5.93
CA LEU A 63 10.68 1.53 -4.51
C LEU A 63 9.34 0.85 -4.21
N LEU A 64 8.95 -0.15 -5.02
CA LEU A 64 7.70 -0.91 -4.83
C LEU A 64 7.63 -1.66 -3.50
N GLU A 65 8.77 -1.87 -2.83
CA GLU A 65 8.84 -2.39 -1.46
C GLU A 65 8.14 -1.52 -0.42
N ASN A 66 7.82 -0.27 -0.74
CA ASN A 66 7.02 0.62 0.10
C ASN A 66 5.51 0.52 -0.19
N VAL A 67 5.11 -0.39 -1.08
CA VAL A 67 3.71 -0.72 -1.33
C VAL A 67 3.41 -2.01 -0.61
N LEU A 68 2.46 -1.95 0.32
CA LEU A 68 2.01 -3.08 1.12
C LEU A 68 0.67 -3.55 0.57
N GLU A 69 0.56 -4.85 0.34
CA GLU A 69 -0.70 -5.56 0.17
C GLU A 69 -1.02 -6.26 1.48
N ILE A 70 -2.16 -5.93 2.08
CA ILE A 70 -2.55 -6.40 3.40
C ILE A 70 -3.83 -7.22 3.25
N HIS A 71 -3.74 -8.51 3.57
CA HIS A 71 -4.87 -9.43 3.57
C HIS A 71 -5.47 -9.48 4.96
N SER A 72 -6.59 -8.78 5.15
CA SER A 72 -7.42 -8.91 6.33
C SER A 72 -8.52 -9.97 6.10
N HIS A 73 -9.23 -10.38 7.16
CA HIS A 73 -10.24 -11.45 7.09
C HIS A 73 -11.31 -11.24 5.99
N ASN A 74 -11.73 -10.00 5.75
CA ASN A 74 -12.84 -9.68 4.85
C ASN A 74 -12.41 -9.02 3.53
N GLU A 75 -11.21 -8.47 3.45
CA GLU A 75 -10.79 -7.66 2.31
C GLU A 75 -9.26 -7.55 2.19
N THR A 76 -8.79 -7.37 0.95
CA THR A 76 -7.42 -6.99 0.65
C THR A 76 -7.32 -5.47 0.52
N LYS A 77 -6.43 -4.87 1.30
CA LYS A 77 -6.12 -3.44 1.27
C LYS A 77 -4.73 -3.21 0.72
N TYR A 78 -4.52 -2.04 0.13
CA TYR A 78 -3.20 -1.58 -0.27
C TYR A 78 -2.81 -0.35 0.54
N TYR A 79 -1.53 -0.19 0.79
CA TYR A 79 -0.99 1.01 1.39
C TYR A 79 0.34 1.39 0.76
N CYS A 80 0.55 2.68 0.56
CA CYS A 80 1.84 3.21 0.16
C CYS A 80 2.49 3.92 1.35
N GLU A 81 3.56 3.35 1.89
CA GLU A 81 4.34 3.92 2.99
C GLU A 81 5.01 5.24 2.58
N LEU A 82 5.47 5.36 1.33
CA LEU A 82 6.09 6.60 0.82
C LEU A 82 5.14 7.79 0.81
N CYS A 83 3.86 7.54 0.54
CA CYS A 83 2.85 8.58 0.41
C CYS A 83 1.97 8.72 1.65
N ASP A 84 2.13 7.84 2.64
CA ASP A 84 1.22 7.67 3.76
C ASP A 84 -0.26 7.61 3.29
N ALA A 85 -0.51 6.75 2.29
CA ALA A 85 -1.78 6.76 1.56
C ALA A 85 -2.45 5.37 1.52
N PRO A 86 -3.64 5.21 2.12
CA PRO A 86 -4.43 3.99 1.95
C PRO A 86 -5.01 3.93 0.54
N CYS A 87 -4.96 2.74 -0.05
CA CYS A 87 -5.41 2.48 -1.41
C CYS A 87 -6.31 1.23 -1.45
N ARG A 88 -7.35 1.29 -2.27
CA ARG A 88 -8.08 0.11 -2.76
C ARG A 88 -7.40 -0.44 -4.01
N LEU A 89 -7.75 -1.67 -4.40
CA LEU A 89 -7.25 -2.31 -5.63
C LEU A 89 -7.47 -1.44 -6.88
N SER A 90 -8.61 -0.74 -6.99
CA SER A 90 -8.89 0.14 -8.12
C SER A 90 -8.04 1.42 -8.14
N SER A 91 -7.56 1.86 -6.97
CA SER A 91 -6.83 3.13 -6.82
C SER A 91 -5.31 2.96 -6.72
N ILE A 92 -4.79 1.77 -6.42
CA ILE A 92 -3.35 1.58 -6.18
C ILE A 92 -2.51 1.82 -7.44
N MET A 93 -2.95 1.30 -8.60
CA MET A 93 -2.24 1.51 -9.86
C MET A 93 -2.18 2.98 -10.29
N PRO A 94 -3.30 3.74 -10.36
CA PRO A 94 -3.22 5.16 -10.68
C PRO A 94 -2.47 5.96 -9.60
N HIS A 95 -2.47 5.52 -8.34
CA HIS A 95 -1.67 6.12 -7.28
C HIS A 95 -0.16 5.98 -7.54
N ILE A 96 0.35 4.76 -7.70
CA ILE A 96 1.81 4.52 -7.87
C ILE A 96 2.35 5.04 -9.20
N LEU A 97 1.51 5.12 -10.23
CA LEU A 97 1.87 5.74 -11.51
C LEU A 97 1.78 7.27 -11.47
N GLY A 98 1.16 7.82 -10.42
CA GLY A 98 0.88 9.23 -10.27
C GLY A 98 2.13 10.08 -10.03
N TYR A 99 2.00 11.35 -10.38
CA TYR A 99 3.05 12.36 -10.17
C TYR A 99 3.43 12.52 -8.69
N LYS A 100 2.43 12.51 -7.79
CA LYS A 100 2.67 12.64 -6.33
C LYS A 100 3.54 11.51 -5.78
N HIS A 101 3.25 10.27 -6.16
CA HIS A 101 4.06 9.12 -5.77
C HIS A 101 5.49 9.24 -6.32
N THR A 102 5.61 9.60 -7.59
CA THR A 102 6.93 9.80 -8.24
C THR A 102 7.78 10.84 -7.50
N LEU A 103 7.18 11.95 -7.06
CA LEU A 103 7.87 12.96 -6.24
C LEU A 103 8.36 12.40 -4.91
N GLN A 104 7.59 11.55 -4.24
CA GLN A 104 8.04 10.90 -2.99
C GLN A 104 9.18 9.93 -3.25
N CYS A 105 9.16 9.18 -4.37
CA CYS A 105 10.29 8.35 -4.75
C CYS A 105 11.55 9.20 -4.96
N LEU A 106 11.45 10.31 -5.68
CA LEU A 106 12.57 11.23 -5.89
C LEU A 106 13.09 11.82 -4.58
N LYS A 107 12.20 12.14 -3.65
CA LYS A 107 12.59 12.63 -2.32
C LYS A 107 13.49 11.62 -1.58
N GLN A 108 13.30 10.33 -1.80
CA GLN A 108 14.14 9.28 -1.22
C GLN A 108 15.46 9.08 -1.98
N ILE A 109 15.41 8.97 -3.32
CA ILE A 109 16.58 8.55 -4.10
C ILE A 109 17.47 9.71 -4.59
N ALA A 110 16.88 10.88 -4.83
CA ALA A 110 17.54 12.05 -5.40
C ALA A 110 16.93 13.35 -4.83
N PRO A 111 17.17 13.66 -3.53
CA PRO A 111 16.57 14.82 -2.87
C PRO A 111 16.87 16.16 -3.55
N TYR A 112 18.04 16.29 -4.20
CA TYR A 112 18.41 17.48 -4.97
C TYR A 112 17.43 17.70 -6.13
N LEU A 113 17.10 16.63 -6.86
CA LEU A 113 16.21 16.67 -8.01
C LEU A 113 14.77 16.90 -7.58
N TYR A 114 14.35 16.30 -6.47
CA TYR A 114 13.06 16.59 -5.84
C TYR A 114 12.91 18.10 -5.56
N ASN A 115 13.93 18.73 -4.95
CA ASN A 115 13.86 20.15 -4.62
C ASN A 115 13.78 21.05 -5.85
N GLU A 116 14.38 20.62 -6.97
CA GLU A 116 14.28 21.31 -8.26
C GLU A 116 12.88 21.21 -8.86
N VAL A 117 12.28 20.00 -8.87
CA VAL A 117 11.05 19.74 -9.64
C VAL A 117 9.75 19.86 -8.84
N LYS A 118 9.79 19.93 -7.50
CA LYS A 118 8.58 19.90 -6.63
C LYS A 118 7.55 21.00 -6.93
N THR A 119 7.96 22.11 -7.54
CA THR A 119 7.08 23.23 -7.90
C THR A 119 6.67 23.22 -9.37
N TYR A 120 7.20 22.30 -10.18
CA TYR A 120 6.88 22.22 -11.60
C TYR A 120 5.53 21.52 -11.81
N ASP A 121 4.89 21.84 -12.94
CA ASP A 121 3.80 21.01 -13.44
C ASP A 121 4.32 19.63 -13.83
N SER A 122 3.43 18.63 -13.85
CA SER A 122 3.81 17.23 -14.01
C SER A 122 4.54 16.95 -15.33
N ARG A 123 4.16 17.62 -16.44
CA ARG A 123 4.76 17.36 -17.75
C ARG A 123 6.18 17.91 -17.81
N LYS A 124 6.39 19.12 -17.29
CA LYS A 124 7.73 19.71 -17.22
C LYS A 124 8.64 18.97 -16.25
N ALA A 125 8.10 18.53 -15.11
CA ALA A 125 8.87 17.75 -14.14
C ALA A 125 9.35 16.41 -14.73
N GLU A 126 8.48 15.71 -15.46
CA GLU A 126 8.77 14.38 -16.00
C GLU A 126 9.98 14.34 -16.91
N SER A 127 10.14 15.32 -17.81
CA SER A 127 11.31 15.37 -18.70
C SER A 127 12.64 15.54 -17.96
N VAL A 128 12.60 16.10 -16.76
CA VAL A 128 13.78 16.35 -15.92
C VAL A 128 14.17 15.08 -15.15
N TYR A 129 13.20 14.45 -14.46
CA TYR A 129 13.51 13.34 -13.56
C TYR A 129 13.57 11.96 -14.22
N LEU A 130 13.06 11.81 -15.45
CA LEU A 130 12.87 10.49 -16.06
C LEU A 130 14.18 9.68 -16.17
N ARG A 131 15.29 10.36 -16.51
CA ARG A 131 16.60 9.73 -16.61
C ARG A 131 17.05 9.12 -15.28
N GLU A 132 16.81 9.82 -14.17
CA GLU A 132 17.19 9.38 -12.83
C GLU A 132 16.39 8.14 -12.42
N LEU A 133 15.08 8.13 -12.67
CA LEU A 133 14.22 6.97 -12.37
C LEU A 133 14.63 5.73 -13.19
N ILE A 134 14.94 5.91 -14.48
CA ILE A 134 15.40 4.82 -15.35
C ILE A 134 16.74 4.27 -14.84
N TYR A 135 17.68 5.15 -14.50
CA TYR A 135 18.97 4.75 -13.94
C TYR A 135 18.80 3.95 -12.64
N HIS A 136 17.97 4.45 -11.73
CA HIS A 136 17.70 3.78 -10.46
C HIS A 136 17.07 2.40 -10.68
N LYS A 137 16.02 2.31 -11.52
CA LYS A 137 15.37 1.03 -11.87
C LYS A 137 16.35 0.03 -12.46
N LYS A 138 17.28 0.48 -13.31
CA LYS A 138 18.30 -0.40 -13.91
C LYS A 138 19.30 -0.91 -12.86
N LYS A 139 19.67 -0.08 -11.89
CA LYS A 139 20.72 -0.39 -10.91
C LYS A 139 20.21 -1.22 -9.73
N TYR A 140 19.02 -0.91 -9.23
CA TYR A 140 18.47 -1.51 -8.01
C TYR A 140 17.19 -2.33 -8.26
N GLY A 141 16.66 -2.29 -9.48
CA GLY A 141 15.36 -2.87 -9.80
C GLY A 141 14.20 -1.95 -9.40
N SER A 142 12.98 -2.45 -9.64
CA SER A 142 11.75 -1.75 -9.23
C SER A 142 11.40 -1.95 -7.76
N GLY A 143 11.98 -2.97 -7.11
CA GLY A 143 11.48 -3.50 -5.85
C GLY A 143 10.34 -4.50 -6.05
N LYS A 144 9.79 -5.01 -4.94
CA LYS A 144 8.63 -5.92 -4.93
C LYS A 144 7.59 -5.44 -3.93
N VAL A 145 6.32 -5.46 -4.32
CA VAL A 145 5.19 -5.20 -3.41
C VAL A 145 5.24 -6.24 -2.29
N ARG A 146 5.24 -5.78 -1.04
CA ARG A 146 5.29 -6.64 0.15
C ARG A 146 3.89 -7.10 0.51
N VAL A 147 3.73 -8.40 0.77
CA VAL A 147 2.43 -8.99 1.08
C VAL A 147 2.38 -9.33 2.56
N PHE A 148 1.28 -8.98 3.21
CA PHE A 148 1.03 -9.20 4.63
C PHE A 148 -0.30 -9.89 4.83
N HIS A 149 -0.39 -10.61 5.94
CA HIS A 149 -1.63 -11.18 6.43
C HIS A 149 -1.86 -10.75 7.88
N ASP A 150 -3.06 -10.25 8.14
CA ASP A 150 -3.50 -9.97 9.51
C ASP A 150 -4.13 -11.26 10.07
N ARG A 151 -3.59 -11.77 11.18
CA ARG A 151 -4.10 -12.96 11.88
C ARG A 151 -4.35 -12.68 13.36
N PRO A 152 -5.26 -13.40 14.03
CA PRO A 152 -5.44 -13.27 15.47
C PRO A 152 -4.13 -13.58 16.19
N LYS A 153 -3.79 -12.80 17.21
CA LYS A 153 -2.73 -13.17 18.14
C LYS A 153 -3.16 -14.45 18.83
N SER A 154 -2.37 -15.51 18.71
CA SER A 154 -2.57 -16.67 19.57
C SER A 154 -2.45 -16.20 21.01
N ASP A 155 -3.46 -16.46 21.84
CA ASP A 155 -3.32 -16.29 23.28
C ASP A 155 -2.03 -17.00 23.73
N PRO A 156 -1.26 -16.43 24.66
CA PRO A 156 -0.18 -17.19 25.27
C PRO A 156 -0.79 -18.49 25.79
N VAL A 157 -0.37 -19.61 25.22
CA VAL A 157 -0.75 -20.96 25.64
C VAL A 157 -0.64 -20.96 27.16
N SER A 158 -1.78 -21.00 27.84
CA SER A 158 -1.80 -21.18 29.29
C SER A 158 -1.07 -22.49 29.55
N PRO A 159 0.05 -22.51 30.29
CA PRO A 159 0.73 -23.75 30.61
C PRO A 159 -0.15 -24.50 31.61
N GLY A 160 -1.09 -25.31 31.13
CA GLY A 160 -2.02 -26.00 32.04
C GLY A 160 -3.29 -26.54 31.40
N SER A 161 -3.19 -27.46 30.44
CA SER A 161 -4.19 -28.51 30.27
C SER A 161 -3.57 -29.75 29.65
N ASN A 162 -2.77 -30.47 30.44
CA ASN A 162 -2.59 -31.90 30.22
C ASN A 162 -3.90 -32.59 30.60
N THR A 163 -4.90 -32.58 29.72
CA THR A 163 -5.90 -33.64 29.70
C THR A 163 -5.47 -34.62 28.63
N SER A 164 -4.73 -35.62 29.10
CA SER A 164 -4.51 -36.87 28.39
C SER A 164 -5.87 -37.42 27.96
N PRO A 165 -6.12 -37.77 26.70
CA PRO A 165 -7.25 -38.62 26.36
C PRO A 165 -6.89 -40.04 26.84
N GLU A 166 -7.42 -40.41 28.00
CA GLU A 166 -7.58 -41.83 28.35
C GLU A 166 -8.44 -42.51 27.27
N ASP A 167 -7.93 -43.64 26.79
CA ASP A 167 -8.64 -44.78 26.20
C ASP A 167 -9.99 -44.49 25.53
N GLN A 168 -9.95 -44.21 24.22
CA GLN A 168 -11.02 -44.66 23.32
C GLN A 168 -10.46 -45.78 22.44
N PRO A 169 -11.09 -46.97 22.42
CA PRO A 169 -10.67 -48.06 21.53
C PRO A 169 -10.81 -47.58 20.08
N GLY A 170 -9.69 -47.54 19.38
CA GLY A 170 -9.63 -47.09 17.99
C GLY A 170 -10.53 -47.92 17.07
N PRO A 171 -11.01 -47.35 15.95
CA PRO A 171 -11.88 -48.06 15.01
C PRO A 171 -11.21 -49.33 14.47
N SER A 172 -11.87 -50.47 14.68
CA SER A 172 -11.53 -51.79 14.17
C SER A 172 -11.64 -51.85 12.64
N TRP A 173 -10.56 -51.57 11.92
CA TRP A 173 -10.41 -51.95 10.51
C TRP A 173 -9.14 -52.77 10.23
N ARG A 174 -8.49 -53.30 11.27
CA ARG A 174 -7.27 -54.12 11.14
C ARG A 174 -7.49 -55.60 10.81
N TYR A 175 -8.71 -56.02 10.47
CA TYR A 175 -9.00 -57.37 9.96
C TYR A 175 -9.84 -57.31 8.68
N ALA A 176 -9.17 -57.13 7.55
CA ALA A 176 -9.67 -57.59 6.25
C ALA A 176 -8.45 -57.93 5.39
N ILE A 177 -7.80 -59.03 5.77
CA ILE A 177 -6.76 -59.68 4.99
C ILE A 177 -7.42 -60.84 4.20
N TYR A 178 -7.22 -60.78 2.88
CA TYR A 178 -7.42 -61.77 1.79
C TYR A 178 -8.84 -62.30 1.48
N CYS A 179 -9.26 -62.06 0.23
CA CYS A 179 -9.63 -63.14 -0.70
C CYS A 179 -9.45 -62.65 -2.15
N VAL A 180 -8.39 -63.12 -2.80
CA VAL A 180 -8.21 -63.12 -4.26
C VAL A 180 -8.91 -64.37 -4.79
N PRO A 181 -9.77 -64.30 -5.82
CA PRO A 181 -10.05 -65.44 -6.67
C PRO A 181 -9.15 -65.38 -7.90
N VAL A 182 -8.19 -66.32 -7.94
CA VAL A 182 -7.58 -66.85 -9.15
C VAL A 182 -8.72 -67.43 -10.02
N GLY A 183 -8.65 -67.19 -11.33
CA GLY A 183 -9.77 -67.34 -12.26
C GLY A 183 -10.09 -68.75 -12.77
N MET A 184 -10.46 -68.78 -14.06
CA MET A 184 -10.83 -69.89 -14.95
C MET A 184 -12.35 -70.14 -15.08
N ASN A 185 -12.92 -69.64 -16.18
CA ASN A 185 -13.08 -70.43 -17.41
C ASN A 185 -13.14 -69.53 -18.64
#